data_AF-A0A956BEQ4-F1
#
_entry.id   AF-A0A956BEQ4-F1
#
_cell.length_a   1.000
_cell.length_b   1.000
_cell.length_c   1.000
_cell.angle_alpha   90.00
_cell.angle_beta   90.00
_cell.angle_gamma   90.00
#
_symmetry.space_group_name_H-M   'P 1'
#
loop_
_entity.id
_entity.type
_entity.pdbx_description
1 polymer ?
#
loop_
_entity_poly.entity_id
_entity_poly.type
_entity_poly.pdbx_seq_one_letter_code
_entity_poly.pdbx_strand_id
1 'polypeptide(L)'
;MRVDLPHSLPSLPDGVRAYVADALDPLPLPRSGLENERVVIVGAGPCGLFAALGLAERGIKTIILDRGQAVKPRAKDVSRLMGKGQLDPDSNL
;
A
#
# COMPACT_ATOMS: atom_id res chain seq x y z
N MET A 1 -13.03 -4.12 -2.76
CA MET A 1 -13.49 -3.06 -3.67
C MET A 1 -13.46 -3.66 -5.07
N ARG A 2 -14.63 -4.01 -5.62
CA ARG A 2 -14.74 -4.54 -6.98
C ARG A 2 -14.71 -3.33 -7.91
N VAL A 3 -13.66 -3.21 -8.72
CA VAL A 3 -13.58 -2.16 -9.74
C VAL A 3 -14.10 -2.78 -11.02
N ASP A 4 -15.33 -2.43 -11.40
CA ASP A 4 -15.89 -2.85 -12.68
C ASP A 4 -15.13 -2.09 -13.79
N LEU A 5 -14.20 -2.78 -14.45
CA LEU A 5 -13.51 -2.23 -15.62
C LEU A 5 -14.48 -2.27 -16.81
N PRO A 6 -14.90 -1.12 -17.35
CA PRO A 6 -15.78 -1.10 -18.50
C PRO A 6 -14.95 -1.46 -19.74
N HIS A 7 -15.32 -2.56 -20.39
CA HIS A 7 -14.77 -3.04 -21.67
C HIS A 7 -13.35 -3.64 -21.57
N SER A 8 -13.03 -4.57 -22.47
CA SER A 8 -11.74 -5.25 -22.56
C SER A 8 -10.58 -4.26 -22.54
N LEU A 9 -9.56 -4.53 -21.72
CA LEU A 9 -8.33 -3.72 -21.70
C LEU A 9 -7.74 -3.65 -23.12
N PRO A 10 -7.26 -2.48 -23.57
CA PRO A 10 -6.49 -2.39 -24.81
C PRO A 10 -5.25 -3.28 -24.73
N SER A 11 -4.69 -3.67 -25.88
CA SER A 11 -3.44 -4.44 -25.92
C SER A 11 -2.36 -3.72 -25.11
N LEU A 12 -1.79 -4.41 -24.13
CA LEU A 12 -0.75 -3.84 -23.29
C LEU A 12 0.56 -3.68 -24.10
N PRO A 13 1.37 -2.65 -23.80
CA PRO A 13 2.70 -2.52 -24.39
C PRO A 13 3.58 -3.75 -24.11
N ASP A 14 4.57 -3.98 -24.97
CA ASP A 14 5.55 -5.06 -24.77
C ASP A 14 6.22 -4.95 -23.38
N GLY A 15 6.26 -6.07 -22.66
CA GLY A 15 6.80 -6.16 -21.31
C GLY A 15 5.82 -5.83 -20.19
N VAL A 16 4.61 -5.36 -20.48
CA VAL A 16 3.57 -5.10 -19.47
C VAL A 16 2.66 -6.31 -19.31
N ARG A 17 2.51 -6.82 -18.08
CA ARG A 17 1.64 -7.96 -17.75
C ARG A 17 0.40 -7.47 -17.00
N ALA A 18 -0.79 -7.85 -17.46
CA ALA A 18 -2.01 -7.74 -16.66
C ALA A 18 -2.14 -8.94 -15.73
N TYR A 19 -2.56 -8.66 -14.50
CA TYR A 19 -3.06 -9.65 -13.57
C TYR A 19 -4.51 -9.28 -13.28
N VAL A 20 -5.45 -10.13 -13.70
CA VAL A 20 -6.87 -9.97 -13.36
C VAL A 20 -7.12 -10.82 -12.12
N ALA A 21 -7.67 -10.21 -11.08
CA ALA A 21 -8.00 -10.87 -9.83
C ALA A 21 -9.53 -10.98 -9.74
N ASP A 22 -10.06 -12.13 -10.14
CA ASP A 22 -11.49 -12.38 -10.35
C ASP A 22 -12.18 -12.85 -9.05
N ALA A 23 -11.37 -13.28 -8.09
CA ALA A 23 -11.67 -13.56 -6.71
C ALA A 23 -10.42 -13.24 -5.88
N LEU A 24 -10.46 -13.43 -4.56
CA LEU A 24 -9.29 -13.38 -3.68
C LEU A 24 -8.30 -14.53 -3.98
N ASP A 25 -8.07 -14.85 -5.25
CA ASP A 25 -6.95 -15.68 -5.65
C ASP A 25 -5.68 -14.91 -5.31
N PRO A 26 -4.75 -15.52 -4.57
CA PRO A 26 -3.50 -14.87 -4.23
C PRO A 26 -2.85 -14.40 -5.53
N LEU A 27 -2.52 -13.11 -5.62
CA LEU A 27 -1.75 -12.59 -6.74
C LEU A 27 -0.55 -13.53 -6.94
N PRO A 28 -0.28 -14.01 -8.17
CA PRO A 28 0.82 -14.92 -8.45
C PRO A 28 2.14 -14.14 -8.33
N LEU A 29 2.52 -13.80 -7.09
CA LEU A 29 3.78 -13.12 -6.82
C LEU A 29 4.84 -14.22 -6.59
N PRO A 30 6.02 -14.06 -7.20
CA PRO A 30 7.08 -15.05 -7.15
C PRO A 30 7.43 -15.44 -5.70
N ARG A 31 7.95 -16.67 -5.52
CA ARG A 31 8.56 -17.07 -4.26
C ARG A 31 9.69 -16.08 -3.96
N SER A 32 9.63 -15.46 -2.79
CA SER A 32 10.52 -14.35 -2.47
C SER A 32 11.94 -14.81 -2.12
N GLY A 33 12.12 -16.07 -1.69
CA GLY A 33 13.40 -16.54 -1.14
C GLY A 33 13.79 -15.84 0.16
N LEU A 34 12.81 -15.20 0.82
CA LEU A 34 12.98 -14.37 2.02
C LEU A 34 12.44 -15.07 3.28
N GLU A 35 12.20 -16.38 3.24
CA GLU A 35 11.52 -17.10 4.32
C GLU A 35 12.25 -16.99 5.68
N ASN A 36 13.56 -16.71 5.65
CA ASN A 36 14.40 -16.51 6.84
C ASN A 36 14.86 -15.05 7.03
N GLU A 37 14.45 -14.14 6.15
CA GLU A 37 14.93 -12.75 6.16
C GLU A 37 14.05 -11.86 7.04
N ARG A 38 14.70 -10.89 7.70
CA ARG A 38 14.01 -9.87 8.49
C ARG A 38 13.67 -8.69 7.59
N VAL A 39 12.41 -8.57 7.22
CA VAL A 39 11.94 -7.50 6.33
C VAL A 39 11.44 -6.30 7.14
N VAL A 40 12.02 -5.13 6.85
CA VAL A 40 11.57 -3.84 7.40
C VAL A 40 10.95 -3.03 6.27
N ILE A 41 9.74 -2.53 6.50
CA ILE A 41 9.00 -1.66 5.59
C ILE A 41 8.97 -0.27 6.23
N VAL A 42 9.41 0.75 5.48
CA VAL A 42 9.37 2.15 5.95
C VAL A 42 8.22 2.86 5.25
N GLY A 43 7.23 3.29 6.03
CA GLY A 43 5.98 3.90 5.59
C GLY A 43 4.79 2.92 5.69
N ALA A 44 3.76 3.33 6.41
CA ALA A 44 2.44 2.70 6.55
C ALA A 44 1.38 3.38 5.67
N GLY A 45 1.81 4.03 4.57
CA GLY A 45 0.92 4.43 3.50
C GLY A 45 0.39 3.22 2.71
N PRO A 46 -0.47 3.44 1.70
CA PRO A 46 -1.08 2.35 0.93
C PRO A 46 -0.04 1.36 0.39
N CYS A 47 1.03 1.85 -0.24
CA CYS A 47 2.09 0.99 -0.79
C CYS A 47 2.73 0.09 0.28
N GLY A 48 3.12 0.63 1.43
CA GLY A 48 3.76 -0.14 2.49
C GLY A 48 2.82 -1.17 3.14
N LEU A 49 1.54 -0.80 3.32
CA LEU A 49 0.53 -1.74 3.83
C LEU A 49 0.25 -2.88 2.84
N PHE A 50 0.16 -2.59 1.55
CA PHE A 50 -0.01 -3.64 0.52
C PHE A 50 1.24 -4.53 0.40
N ALA A 51 2.44 -3.97 0.54
CA ALA A 51 3.67 -4.75 0.60
C ALA A 51 3.69 -5.69 1.82
N ALA A 52 3.31 -5.17 3.00
CA ALA A 52 3.22 -5.96 4.22
C ALA A 52 2.18 -7.09 4.10
N LEU A 53 1.02 -6.80 3.50
CA LEU A 53 -0.03 -7.79 3.23
C LEU A 53 0.50 -8.90 2.32
N GLY A 54 1.12 -8.56 1.18
CA GLY A 54 1.65 -9.55 0.25
C GLY A 54 2.76 -10.43 0.85
N LEU A 55 3.57 -9.89 1.77
CA LEU A 55 4.57 -10.64 2.51
C LEU A 55 3.94 -11.52 3.61
N ALA A 56 2.94 -11.01 4.32
CA ALA A 56 2.21 -11.76 5.34
C ALA A 56 1.47 -12.96 4.76
N GLU A 57 0.86 -12.83 3.58
CA GLU A 57 0.24 -13.93 2.83
C GLU A 57 1.23 -15.04 2.44
N ARG A 58 2.54 -14.73 2.44
CA ARG A 58 3.64 -15.69 2.21
C ARG A 58 4.24 -16.24 3.50
N GLY A 59 3.68 -15.91 4.66
CA GLY A 59 4.21 -16.30 5.97
C GLY A 59 5.46 -15.52 6.40
N ILE A 60 5.81 -14.44 5.68
CA ILE A 60 7.00 -13.64 5.98
C ILE A 60 6.63 -12.57 7.00
N LYS A 61 7.34 -12.57 8.12
CA LYS A 61 7.16 -11.58 9.17
C LYS A 61 7.83 -10.27 8.77
N THR A 62 7.09 -9.17 8.89
CA THR A 62 7.56 -7.83 8.56
C THR A 62 7.44 -6.91 9.77
N ILE A 63 8.29 -5.88 9.81
CA ILE A 63 8.18 -4.75 10.75
C ILE A 63 7.87 -3.52 9.92
N ILE A 64 6.79 -2.81 10.23
CA ILE A 64 6.45 -1.54 9.59
C ILE A 64 6.85 -0.40 10.52
N LEU A 65 7.62 0.55 9.98
CA LEU A 65 8.00 1.79 10.66
C LEU A 65 7.31 2.95 9.97
N ASP A 66 6.55 3.75 10.72
CA ASP A 66 5.92 4.96 10.19
C ASP A 66 6.15 6.12 11.17
N ARG A 67 6.45 7.30 10.61
CA ARG A 67 6.71 8.51 11.40
C ARG A 67 5.44 9.31 11.69
N GLY A 68 4.40 9.10 10.89
CA GLY A 68 3.18 9.87 10.87
C GLY A 68 2.27 9.56 12.05
N GLN A 69 1.38 10.49 12.33
CA GLN A 69 0.36 10.30 13.34
C GLN A 69 -0.72 9.31 12.88
N ALA A 70 -1.43 8.73 13.84
CA ALA A 70 -2.63 7.98 13.54
C ALA A 70 -3.63 8.85 12.75
N VAL A 71 -4.42 8.21 11.89
CA VAL A 71 -5.35 8.89 10.96
C VAL A 71 -6.31 9.84 11.66
N LYS A 72 -6.86 9.44 12.82
CA LYS A 72 -7.83 10.25 13.58
C LYS A 72 -7.22 11.59 14.06
N PRO A 73 -6.07 11.61 14.76
CA PRO A 73 -5.33 12.84 15.03
C PRO A 73 -5.02 13.65 13.76
N ARG A 74 -4.45 13.00 12.73
CA ARG A 74 -3.99 13.67 11.50
C ARG A 74 -5.08 14.43 10.76
N ALA A 75 -6.32 13.94 10.78
CA ALA A 75 -7.46 14.62 10.17
C ALA A 75 -7.67 16.05 10.70
N LYS A 76 -7.37 16.29 11.98
CA LYS A 76 -7.46 17.64 12.59
C LYS A 76 -6.37 18.56 12.08
N ASP A 77 -5.14 18.06 11.95
CA ASP A 77 -4.00 18.85 11.50
C ASP A 77 -4.14 19.21 10.02
N VAL A 78 -4.62 18.26 9.20
CA VAL A 78 -4.98 18.52 7.79
C VAL A 78 -6.10 19.57 7.70
N SER A 79 -7.13 19.48 8.52
CA SER A 79 -8.20 20.48 8.55
C SER A 79 -7.68 21.87 8.94
N ARG A 80 -6.75 21.94 9.89
CA ARG A 80 -6.10 23.19 10.32
C ARG A 80 -5.21 23.77 9.22
N LEU A 81 -4.47 22.95 8.50
CA LEU A 81 -3.68 23.36 7.35
C LEU A 81 -4.58 23.91 6.24
N MET A 82 -5.63 23.18 5.84
CA MET A 82 -6.53 23.59 4.76
C MET A 82 -7.35 24.83 5.12
N GLY A 83 -7.80 24.95 6.38
CA GLY A 83 -8.67 26.05 6.81
C GLY A 83 -7.94 27.30 7.30
N LYS A 84 -6.72 27.17 7.83
CA LYS A 84 -5.98 28.27 8.49
C LYS A 84 -4.55 28.45 7.97
N GLY A 85 -4.10 27.65 7.01
CA GLY A 85 -2.73 27.68 6.49
C GLY A 85 -1.66 27.27 7.52
N GLN A 86 -2.05 26.62 8.62
CA GLN A 86 -1.13 26.24 9.69
C GLN A 86 -0.64 24.82 9.46
N LEU A 87 0.63 24.70 9.08
CA LEU A 87 1.31 23.42 8.89
C LEU A 87 1.92 22.91 10.19
N ASP A 88 1.62 21.66 10.52
CA ASP A 88 2.46 20.87 11.41
C ASP A 88 3.45 20.05 10.54
N PRO A 89 4.77 20.30 10.62
CA PRO A 89 5.75 19.59 9.81
C PRO A 89 5.83 18.08 10.11
N ASP A 90 5.33 17.64 11.25
CA ASP A 90 5.27 16.22 11.64
C ASP A 90 3.88 15.58 11.43
N SER A 91 2.89 16.37 11.01
CA SER A 91 1.53 15.92 10.69
C SER A 91 1.05 16.54 9.38
N ASN A 92 1.48 15.93 8.28
CA ASN A 92 1.25 16.44 6.93
C ASN A 92 0.20 15.61 6.18
N LEU A 93 -0.06 16.01 4.91
CA LEU A 93 -1.11 15.48 4.04
C LEU A 93 -0.92 14.01 3.67
#